data_AF-A0A2M9PBM7-F1
#
_entry.id   AF-A0A2M9PBM7-F1
#
_cell.length_a   1.000
_cell.length_b   1.000
_cell.length_c   1.000
_cell.angle_alpha   90.00
_cell.angle_beta   90.00
_cell.angle_gamma   90.00
#
_symmetry.space_group_name_H-M   'P 1'
#
loop_
_entity.id
_entity.type
_entity.pdbx_description
1 polymer ?
#
loop_
_entity_poly.entity_id
_entity_poly.type
_entity_poly.pdbx_seq_one_letter_code
_entity_poly.pdbx_strand_id
1 'polypeptide(L)' 'KLQDNEIEFDHIIPVSKGGSSEEHNIRLTCFGCNRDKSDNYMP' A
#
# COMPACT_ATOMS: atom_id res chain seq x y z
N LYS A 1 -18.13 4.42 0.32
CA LYS A 1 -17.21 5.42 0.91
C LYS A 1 -16.44 4.72 2.01
N LEU A 2 -15.12 4.85 2.04
CA LEU A 2 -14.29 4.30 3.12
C LEU A 2 -14.32 5.26 4.31
N GLN A 3 -14.30 4.72 5.52
CA GLN A 3 -14.06 5.45 6.75
C GLN A 3 -12.55 5.68 6.94
N ASP A 4 -12.17 6.67 7.75
CA ASP A 4 -10.76 7.03 7.95
C ASP A 4 -9.94 5.84 8.51
N ASN A 5 -10.54 4.98 9.33
CA ASN A 5 -9.90 3.79 9.89
C ASN A 5 -9.78 2.62 8.88
N GLU A 6 -10.28 2.80 7.66
CA GLU A 6 -10.17 1.82 6.58
C GLU A 6 -9.13 2.25 5.53
N ILE A 7 -8.40 3.36 5.75
CA ILE A 7 -7.38 3.87 4.84
C ILE A 7 -5.98 3.58 5.41
N GLU A 8 -5.07 3.12 4.55
CA GLU A 8 -3.68 2.84 4.88
C GLU A 8 -2.72 3.44 3.86
N PHE A 9 -1.49 3.71 4.31
CA PHE A 9 -0.35 3.95 3.43
C PHE A 9 0.22 2.61 2.97
N ASP A 10 0.17 2.35 1.66
CA ASP A 10 0.69 1.14 1.02
C ASP A 10 1.89 1.45 0.16
N HIS A 11 2.88 0.56 0.21
CA HIS A 11 4.07 0.61 -0.62
C HIS A 11 3.79 -0.03 -1.98
N ILE A 12 3.87 0.74 -3.07
CA ILE A 12 3.66 0.25 -4.45
C ILE A 12 4.59 -0.93 -4.73
N ILE A 13 5.89 -0.76 -4.50
CA ILE A 13 6.88 -1.83 -4.38
C ILE A 13 6.94 -2.23 -2.90
N PRO A 14 6.63 -3.48 -2.53
CA PRO A 14 6.65 -3.92 -1.14
C PRO A 14 8.01 -3.74 -0.47
N VAL A 15 8.01 -3.42 0.83
CA VAL A 15 9.23 -3.31 1.64
C VAL A 15 10.04 -4.60 1.61
N SER A 16 9.38 -5.77 1.66
CA SER A 16 10.02 -7.08 1.55
C SER A 16 10.76 -7.31 0.22
N LYS A 17 10.44 -6.51 -0.80
CA LYS A 17 11.06 -6.52 -2.14
C LYS A 17 11.98 -5.30 -2.37
N GLY A 18 12.31 -4.56 -1.31
CA GLY A 18 13.22 -3.41 -1.36
C GLY A 18 12.58 -2.08 -1.75
N GLY A 19 11.26 -1.96 -1.67
CA GLY A 19 10.58 -0.69 -1.91
C GLY A 19 10.95 0.39 -0.90
N SER A 20 11.12 1.63 -1.39
CA SER A 20 11.43 2.81 -0.58
C SER A 20 10.21 3.33 0.18
N SER A 21 10.40 4.09 1.27
CA SER A 21 9.31 4.83 1.93
C SER A 21 9.22 6.29 1.46
N GLU A 22 9.70 6.55 0.25
CA GLU A 22 9.65 7.87 -0.39
C GLU A 22 8.26 8.09 -1.01
N GLU A 23 7.87 9.36 -1.19
CA GLU A 23 6.56 9.75 -1.72
C GLU A 23 6.17 9.00 -3.01
N HIS A 24 7.13 8.77 -3.91
CA HIS A 24 6.89 8.09 -5.18
C HIS A 24 6.54 6.59 -5.05
N ASN A 25 6.79 5.96 -3.90
CA ASN A 25 6.50 4.56 -3.66
C ASN A 25 5.35 4.35 -2.66
N ILE A 26 4.73 5.43 -2.17
CA ILE A 26 3.65 5.38 -1.19
C ILE A 26 2.33 5.83 -1.83
N ARG A 27 1.25 5.10 -1.57
CA ARG A 27 -0.12 5.48 -1.97
C ARG A 27 -1.12 5.25 -0.85
N LEU A 28 -2.26 5.94 -0.92
CA LEU A 28 -3.40 5.64 -0.06
C LEU A 28 -4.22 4.49 -0.66
N THR A 29 -4.52 3.50 0.16
CA THR A 29 -5.33 2.34 -0.23
C THR A 29 -6.32 1.99 0.88
N CYS A 30 -7.28 1.12 0.58
CA CYS A 30 -8.15 0.57 1.61
C CYS A 30 -7.46 -0.57 2.39
N PHE A 31 -7.80 -0.77 3.66
CA PHE A 31 -7.24 -1.84 4.50
C PHE A 31 -7.34 -3.22 3.83
N GLY A 32 -8.54 -3.57 3.31
CA GLY A 32 -8.75 -4.84 2.59
C GLY A 32 -7.91 -4.93 1.31
N CYS A 33 -7.83 -3.83 0.56
CA CYS A 33 -7.08 -3.71 -0.68
C CYS A 33 -5.58 -3.93 -0.44
N ASN A 34 -5.02 -3.34 0.62
CA ASN A 34 -3.62 -3.52 1.01
C ASN A 34 -3.34 -4.98 1.37
N ARG A 35 -4.24 -5.56 2.17
CA ARG A 35 -4.12 -6.95 2.61
C ARG A 35 -4.21 -7.94 1.45
N ASP A 36 -5.07 -7.68 0.48
CA ASP A 36 -5.21 -8.48 -0.75
C ASP A 36 -3.99 -8.33 -1.66
N LYS A 37 -3.40 -7.14 -1.75
CA LYS A 37 -2.14 -6.92 -2.48
C LYS A 37 -0.98 -7.70 -1.87
N SER A 38 -0.89 -7.78 -0.53
CA SER A 38 0.19 -8.48 0.17
C SER A 38 1.58 -8.02 -0.31
N ASP A 39 2.50 -8.93 -0.63
CA ASP A 39 3.81 -8.64 -1.18
C ASP A 39 3.82 -8.56 -2.72
N ASN A 40 2.68 -8.40 -3.39
CA ASN A 40 2.65 -8.22 -4.84
C ASN A 40 2.99 -6.78 -5.23
N TYR A 41 3.68 -6.64 -6.36
CA TYR A 41 3.85 -5.35 -7.02
C TYR A 41 2.60 -5.10 -7.88
N MET A 42 1.91 -4.00 -7.63
CA MET A 42 0.78 -3.54 -8.43
C MET A 42 1.05 -2.10 -8.85
N PRO A 43 1.43 -1.88 -10.13
CA PRO A 43 1.65 -0.53 -10.65
C PRO A 43 0.39 0.33 -10.58
#